data_AF-A0A7X4FHV2-F1
#
_entry.id   AF-A0A7X4FHV2-F1
#
_cell.length_a   1.000
_cell.length_b   1.000
_cell.length_c   1.000
_cell.angle_alpha   90.00
_cell.angle_beta   90.00
_cell.angle_gamma   90.00
#
_symmetry.space_group_name_H-M   'P 1'
#
loop_
_entity.id
_entity.type
_entity.pdbx_description
1 polymer ?
#
loop_
_entity_poly.entity_id
_entity_poly.type
_entity_poly.pdbx_seq_one_letter_code
_entity_poly.pdbx_strand_id
1 'polypeptide(L)'
;MRWFLVVLFFATDVLANQAVITTTDYSSGSFSSLDLNTNTATQDHLTIHSDAAVRTYRDKVYIINRLGQDNVIVLNRSDLKMPLTQYSTGNGSNPHDMVFVSEEKAYISRYERTQLLIVNPVTGDSLGAVDLSGFADADGLPEVSQLALYGNHLFAACQRLDRDNGWVPTDVSVIAVVDVMTDQVVDVDANTAGVQGIVMVGKNPAGAVQRGNKWFLSAVNTFDDLTDGGIEVIDLANLRSDGVVLGEMALGGNLSSLAMVSDDEGYVVVLDVNFANIVKRFDLAMQSVSSGLSGLSGGFVPSLGVFGGRLYVLDRGSFVDPTSAGVRVYDVKTDALVAGPINTGLPPSGIAFVGSVADFNGDCVVDFSDFLAFASAFGKAASDAMFDLDGNGSVDFPDFLVFVSEFEGE
;
A
#
# COMPACT_ATOMS: atom_id res chain seq x y z
N MET A 1 -16.49 44.50 39.46
CA MET A 1 -15.67 43.30 39.27
C MET A 1 -16.42 42.39 38.29
N ARG A 2 -16.15 42.52 36.99
CA ARG A 2 -16.74 41.68 35.94
C ARG A 2 -15.59 40.86 35.37
N TRP A 3 -15.64 39.56 35.57
CA TRP A 3 -14.72 38.61 34.96
C TRP A 3 -15.14 38.44 33.50
N PHE A 4 -14.26 38.83 32.57
CA PHE A 4 -14.39 38.45 31.17
C PHE A 4 -13.81 37.04 31.04
N LEU A 5 -14.69 36.08 30.76
CA LEU A 5 -14.30 34.76 30.32
C LEU A 5 -13.85 34.90 28.86
N VAL A 6 -12.55 34.83 28.61
CA VAL A 6 -12.00 34.68 27.26
C VAL A 6 -12.09 33.19 26.95
N VAL A 7 -13.06 32.81 26.12
CA VAL A 7 -13.08 31.49 25.50
C VAL A 7 -12.12 31.57 24.31
N LEU A 8 -10.92 30.99 24.44
CA LEU A 8 -10.06 30.73 23.29
C LEU A 8 -10.66 29.53 22.53
N PHE A 9 -11.17 29.79 21.33
CA PHE A 9 -11.34 28.73 20.34
C PHE A 9 -9.94 28.40 19.82
N PHE A 10 -9.41 27.23 20.17
CA PHE A 10 -8.39 26.60 19.36
C PHE A 10 -9.11 26.06 18.12
N ALA A 11 -8.96 26.74 16.98
CA ALA A 11 -9.23 26.11 15.71
C ALA A 11 -8.12 25.07 15.53
N THR A 12 -8.42 23.81 15.81
CA THR A 12 -7.62 22.71 15.27
C THR A 12 -7.86 22.75 13.76
N ASP A 13 -6.89 23.28 13.00
CA ASP A 13 -6.88 23.08 11.56
C ASP A 13 -6.80 21.57 11.35
N VAL A 14 -7.93 20.93 11.09
CA VAL A 14 -7.96 19.54 10.64
C VAL A 14 -7.19 19.52 9.34
N LEU A 15 -6.02 18.88 9.34
CA LEU A 15 -5.19 18.80 8.14
C LEU A 15 -6.01 18.11 7.05
N ALA A 16 -6.17 18.78 5.91
CA ALA A 16 -6.92 18.25 4.79
C ALA A 16 -6.35 16.88 4.37
N ASN A 17 -7.25 15.94 4.06
CA ASN A 17 -6.90 14.64 3.49
C ASN A 17 -6.04 14.85 2.23
N GLN A 18 -4.90 14.16 2.19
CA GLN A 18 -3.87 14.36 1.17
C GLN A 18 -3.42 13.00 0.63
N ALA A 19 -3.24 12.90 -0.69
CA ALA A 19 -2.44 11.83 -1.28
C ALA A 19 -1.04 12.33 -1.61
N VAL A 20 -0.06 11.44 -1.50
CA VAL A 20 1.29 11.61 -2.03
C VAL A 20 1.44 10.69 -3.23
N ILE A 21 1.94 11.24 -4.33
CA ILE A 21 2.03 10.57 -5.62
C ILE A 21 3.48 10.61 -6.08
N THR A 22 4.14 9.45 -6.15
CA THR A 22 5.46 9.37 -6.80
C THR A 22 5.28 9.50 -8.30
N THR A 23 6.25 10.11 -8.96
CA THR A 23 6.20 10.43 -10.38
C THR A 23 7.55 10.17 -11.04
N THR A 24 7.54 9.76 -12.31
CA THR A 24 8.77 9.42 -13.04
C THR A 24 8.58 9.45 -14.55
N ASP A 25 9.65 9.77 -15.27
CA ASP A 25 9.82 9.54 -16.72
C ASP A 25 10.79 8.37 -17.02
N TYR A 26 11.07 7.54 -16.01
CA TYR A 26 12.06 6.46 -15.97
C TYR A 26 13.54 6.89 -16.09
N SER A 27 13.81 8.19 -16.24
CA SER A 27 15.16 8.76 -16.19
C SER A 27 15.39 9.59 -14.92
N SER A 28 14.33 10.21 -14.43
CA SER A 28 14.25 11.05 -13.24
C SER A 28 13.02 10.69 -12.41
N GLY A 29 13.06 11.00 -11.12
CA GLY A 29 11.95 10.78 -10.19
C GLY A 29 11.63 12.05 -9.42
N SER A 30 10.36 12.23 -9.10
CA SER A 30 9.84 13.31 -8.26
C SER A 30 8.65 12.78 -7.48
N PHE A 31 8.05 13.60 -6.62
CA PHE A 31 6.71 13.32 -6.12
C PHE A 31 5.91 14.59 -5.93
N SER A 32 4.60 14.43 -6.06
CA SER A 32 3.58 15.48 -5.91
C SER A 32 2.68 15.15 -4.73
N SER A 33 1.90 16.13 -4.27
CA SER A 33 0.77 15.88 -3.39
C SER A 33 -0.54 16.33 -4.01
N LEU A 34 -1.64 15.70 -3.61
CA LEU A 34 -2.99 15.99 -4.06
C LEU A 34 -3.87 16.27 -2.85
N ASP A 35 -4.47 17.46 -2.81
CA ASP A 35 -5.55 17.77 -1.88
C ASP A 35 -6.82 17.04 -2.33
N LEU A 36 -7.32 16.12 -1.50
CA LEU A 36 -8.41 15.21 -1.89
C LEU A 36 -9.79 15.88 -1.86
N ASN A 37 -9.92 17.01 -1.17
CA ASN A 37 -11.17 17.77 -1.11
C ASN A 37 -11.38 18.62 -2.38
N THR A 38 -10.29 19.18 -2.89
CA THR A 38 -10.31 20.13 -4.02
C THR A 38 -9.83 19.53 -5.33
N ASN A 39 -9.23 18.32 -5.30
CA ASN A 39 -8.54 17.71 -6.44
C ASN A 39 -7.42 18.60 -7.02
N THR A 40 -6.73 19.35 -6.15
CA THR A 40 -5.64 20.24 -6.55
C THR A 40 -4.29 19.62 -6.24
N ALA A 41 -3.43 19.49 -7.24
CA ALA A 41 -2.08 18.98 -7.06
C ALA A 41 -1.06 20.09 -6.78
N THR A 42 -0.14 19.84 -5.85
CA THR A 42 1.13 20.57 -5.71
C THR A 42 2.23 19.69 -6.28
N GLN A 43 2.90 20.18 -7.31
CA GLN A 43 3.84 19.41 -8.11
C GLN A 43 5.26 19.54 -7.57
N ASP A 44 6.04 18.48 -7.78
CA ASP A 44 7.51 18.47 -7.67
C ASP A 44 8.04 19.00 -6.34
N HIS A 45 7.66 18.33 -5.23
CA HIS A 45 8.15 18.69 -3.90
C HIS A 45 9.65 18.48 -3.79
N LEU A 46 10.14 17.32 -4.23
CA LEU A 46 11.54 16.92 -4.17
C LEU A 46 11.87 15.93 -5.29
N THR A 47 13.12 15.96 -5.75
CA THR A 47 13.67 14.91 -6.61
C THR A 47 13.93 13.65 -5.81
N ILE A 48 13.51 12.51 -6.36
CA ILE A 48 13.69 11.17 -5.80
C ILE A 48 14.22 10.24 -6.90
N HIS A 49 14.43 8.96 -6.58
CA HIS A 49 14.85 7.99 -7.59
C HIS A 49 13.75 7.77 -8.64
N SER A 50 14.12 7.45 -9.88
CA SER A 50 13.16 7.21 -10.98
C SER A 50 12.31 5.95 -10.76
N ASP A 51 12.78 5.03 -9.93
CA ASP A 51 11.99 3.91 -9.43
C ASP A 51 11.86 4.04 -7.91
N ALA A 52 10.68 4.48 -7.47
CA ALA A 52 10.37 4.74 -6.08
C ALA A 52 8.92 4.37 -5.75
N ALA A 53 8.75 3.73 -4.60
CA ALA A 53 7.45 3.48 -3.98
C ALA A 53 7.19 4.50 -2.87
N VAL A 54 5.94 4.58 -2.41
CA VAL A 54 5.55 5.43 -1.29
C VAL A 54 4.70 4.65 -0.30
N ARG A 55 4.96 4.90 0.98
CA ARG A 55 4.13 4.47 2.10
C ARG A 55 3.87 5.66 3.02
N THR A 56 2.80 5.55 3.80
CA THR A 56 2.41 6.54 4.80
C THR A 56 2.19 5.81 6.12
N TYR A 57 2.50 6.49 7.21
CA TYR A 57 2.17 6.02 8.56
C TYR A 57 1.99 7.23 9.45
N ARG A 58 0.79 7.39 10.01
CA ARG A 58 0.37 8.59 10.74
C ARG A 58 0.56 9.86 9.89
N ASP A 59 1.28 10.84 10.43
CA ASP A 59 1.60 12.11 9.78
C ASP A 59 2.86 12.06 8.90
N LYS A 60 3.46 10.87 8.72
CA LYS A 60 4.72 10.69 7.99
C LYS A 60 4.53 10.06 6.63
N VAL A 61 5.38 10.49 5.72
CA VAL A 61 5.49 9.99 4.35
C VAL A 61 6.87 9.36 4.17
N TYR A 62 6.90 8.15 3.64
CA TYR A 62 8.08 7.35 3.43
C TYR A 62 8.26 7.10 1.93
N ILE A 63 9.21 7.78 1.32
CA ILE A 63 9.61 7.51 -0.07
C ILE A 63 10.66 6.42 -0.06
N ILE A 64 10.34 5.28 -0.67
CA ILE A 64 11.20 4.10 -0.75
C ILE A 64 11.88 4.12 -2.11
N ASN A 65 13.14 4.58 -2.16
CA ASN A 65 13.91 4.60 -3.39
C ASN A 65 14.55 3.22 -3.62
N ARG A 66 14.22 2.62 -4.76
CA ARG A 66 14.50 1.22 -5.08
C ARG A 66 15.94 1.04 -5.59
N LEU A 67 16.17 -0.02 -6.38
CA LEU A 67 17.50 -0.44 -6.83
C LEU A 67 18.39 0.72 -7.32
N GLY A 68 19.58 0.84 -6.75
CA GLY A 68 20.60 1.83 -7.15
C GLY A 68 20.64 3.06 -6.26
N GLN A 69 19.53 3.38 -5.57
CA GLN A 69 19.49 4.39 -4.52
C GLN A 69 19.37 3.76 -3.13
N ASP A 70 18.57 2.69 -3.01
CA ASP A 70 18.49 1.78 -1.86
C ASP A 70 18.34 2.49 -0.51
N ASN A 71 17.39 3.42 -0.43
CA ASN A 71 17.19 4.24 0.77
C ASN A 71 15.71 4.58 1.00
N VAL A 72 15.42 5.06 2.21
CA VAL A 72 14.11 5.63 2.56
C VAL A 72 14.31 7.10 2.91
N ILE A 73 13.47 7.97 2.35
CA ILE A 73 13.34 9.38 2.74
C ILE A 73 12.08 9.53 3.59
N VAL A 74 12.20 10.16 4.75
CA VAL A 74 11.07 10.39 5.68
C VAL A 74 10.73 11.87 5.70
N LEU A 75 9.45 12.18 5.54
CA LEU A 75 8.91 13.54 5.47
C LEU A 75 7.72 13.68 6.42
N ASN A 76 7.40 14.91 6.81
CA ASN A 76 6.13 15.22 7.47
C ASN A 76 5.10 15.64 6.43
N ARG A 77 3.84 15.22 6.55
CA ARG A 77 2.74 15.67 5.67
C ARG A 77 2.57 17.18 5.64
N SER A 78 2.92 17.88 6.73
CA SER A 78 2.83 19.34 6.82
C SER A 78 3.94 20.06 6.05
N ASP A 79 5.08 19.39 5.80
CA ASP A 79 6.20 19.93 5.03
C ASP A 79 6.87 18.83 4.19
N LEU A 80 6.36 18.66 2.97
CA LEU A 80 6.87 17.69 2.01
C LEU A 80 8.15 18.14 1.29
N LYS A 81 8.69 19.32 1.60
CA LYS A 81 9.90 19.86 0.95
C LYS A 81 11.15 19.70 1.79
N MET A 82 11.03 19.37 3.07
CA MET A 82 12.15 19.22 3.98
C MET A 82 12.18 17.81 4.57
N PRO A 83 13.06 16.91 4.05
CA PRO A 83 13.27 15.60 4.65
C PRO A 83 13.61 15.71 6.13
N LEU A 84 12.92 14.93 6.95
CA LEU A 84 13.22 14.77 8.37
C LEU A 84 14.47 13.90 8.55
N THR A 85 14.52 12.80 7.80
CA THR A 85 15.68 11.91 7.73
C THR A 85 15.73 11.23 6.37
N GLN A 86 16.90 10.66 6.08
CA GLN A 86 17.10 9.74 4.96
C GLN A 86 18.12 8.69 5.40
N TYR A 87 17.80 7.41 5.22
CA TYR A 87 18.65 6.31 5.64
C TYR A 87 18.73 5.18 4.61
N SER A 88 19.89 4.52 4.55
CA SER A 88 20.11 3.41 3.63
C SER A 88 19.42 2.14 4.12
N THR A 89 18.96 1.32 3.18
CA THR A 89 18.45 -0.05 3.41
C THR A 89 19.51 -1.12 3.09
N GLY A 90 20.70 -0.68 2.66
CA GLY A 90 21.83 -1.48 2.21
C GLY A 90 22.08 -1.34 0.70
N ASN A 91 23.32 -1.12 0.29
CA ASN A 91 23.66 -0.90 -1.12
C ASN A 91 23.26 -2.08 -2.02
N GLY A 92 22.51 -1.81 -3.10
CA GLY A 92 21.96 -2.80 -4.01
C GLY A 92 21.00 -3.78 -3.32
N SER A 93 20.20 -3.32 -2.36
CA SER A 93 19.22 -4.14 -1.64
C SER A 93 17.84 -4.10 -2.27
N ASN A 94 17.56 -3.07 -3.08
CA ASN A 94 16.32 -2.88 -3.80
C ASN A 94 15.09 -2.96 -2.88
N PRO A 95 14.90 -2.00 -1.96
CA PRO A 95 13.75 -2.04 -1.07
C PRO A 95 12.45 -1.87 -1.86
N HIS A 96 11.42 -2.68 -1.61
CA HIS A 96 10.15 -2.61 -2.39
C HIS A 96 8.97 -2.11 -1.58
N ASP A 97 8.92 -2.44 -0.30
CA ASP A 97 7.80 -2.17 0.58
C ASP A 97 8.25 -1.98 2.04
N MET A 98 7.40 -1.36 2.85
CA MET A 98 7.60 -1.10 4.25
C MET A 98 6.26 -1.20 5.02
N VAL A 99 6.26 -1.94 6.13
CA VAL A 99 5.13 -2.02 7.06
C VAL A 99 5.55 -1.64 8.47
N PHE A 100 4.64 -1.01 9.21
CA PHE A 100 4.91 -0.37 10.48
C PHE A 100 4.24 -1.15 11.61
N VAL A 101 5.02 -1.63 12.58
CA VAL A 101 4.48 -2.22 13.82
C VAL A 101 4.24 -1.13 14.85
N SER A 102 5.08 -0.10 14.87
CA SER A 102 4.93 1.09 15.72
C SER A 102 5.75 2.26 15.14
N GLU A 103 5.75 3.41 15.81
CA GLU A 103 6.66 4.52 15.48
C GLU A 103 8.14 4.18 15.67
N GLU A 104 8.45 3.11 16.41
CA GLU A 104 9.82 2.72 16.72
C GLU A 104 10.26 1.42 16.03
N LYS A 105 9.35 0.72 15.33
CA LYS A 105 9.66 -0.54 14.65
C LYS A 105 8.87 -0.69 13.35
N ALA A 106 9.60 -0.91 12.26
CA ALA A 106 9.06 -1.23 10.95
C ALA A 106 9.92 -2.29 10.26
N TYR A 107 9.33 -2.98 9.28
CA TYR A 107 10.03 -3.94 8.42
C TYR A 107 10.06 -3.41 7.00
N ILE A 108 11.18 -3.63 6.31
CA ILE A 108 11.38 -3.27 4.91
C ILE A 108 11.70 -4.53 4.11
N SER A 109 10.94 -4.79 3.04
CA SER A 109 11.26 -5.84 2.07
C SER A 109 12.45 -5.40 1.23
N ARG A 110 13.36 -6.32 0.94
CA ARG A 110 14.59 -6.06 0.17
C ARG A 110 14.71 -7.11 -0.91
N TYR A 111 14.30 -6.74 -2.11
CA TYR A 111 14.11 -7.67 -3.22
C TYR A 111 15.40 -8.37 -3.65
N GLU A 112 16.55 -7.72 -3.49
CA GLU A 112 17.87 -8.29 -3.80
C GLU A 112 18.52 -8.96 -2.57
N ARG A 113 17.75 -9.34 -1.55
CA ARG A 113 18.24 -9.95 -0.30
C ARG A 113 17.32 -11.07 0.18
N THR A 114 17.89 -12.01 0.92
CA THR A 114 17.15 -13.07 1.60
C THR A 114 16.53 -12.64 2.92
N GLN A 115 16.50 -11.34 3.24
CA GLN A 115 16.21 -10.86 4.59
C GLN A 115 15.33 -9.61 4.57
N LEU A 116 14.29 -9.60 5.41
CA LEU A 116 13.62 -8.36 5.80
C LEU A 116 14.57 -7.55 6.69
N LEU A 117 14.63 -6.24 6.48
CA LEU A 117 15.32 -5.32 7.38
C LEU A 117 14.35 -4.84 8.46
N ILE A 118 14.76 -4.84 9.72
CA ILE A 118 14.01 -4.23 10.83
C ILE A 118 14.66 -2.89 11.14
N VAL A 119 13.86 -1.82 11.17
CA VAL A 119 14.35 -0.45 11.43
C VAL A 119 13.48 0.27 12.44
N ASN A 120 14.05 1.27 13.11
CA ASN A 120 13.27 2.38 13.62
C ASN A 120 12.89 3.29 12.44
N PRO A 121 11.60 3.47 12.11
CA PRO A 121 11.19 4.17 10.90
C PRO A 121 11.51 5.67 10.94
N VAL A 122 11.59 6.28 12.13
CA VAL A 122 11.85 7.71 12.31
C VAL A 122 13.34 8.04 12.27
N THR A 123 14.20 7.22 12.88
CA THR A 123 15.65 7.48 12.94
C THR A 123 16.42 6.80 11.81
N GLY A 124 15.90 5.66 11.31
CA GLY A 124 16.62 4.80 10.37
C GLY A 124 17.58 3.81 11.03
N ASP A 125 17.60 3.74 12.36
CA ASP A 125 18.46 2.79 13.08
C ASP A 125 18.06 1.35 12.74
N SER A 126 19.05 0.53 12.38
CA SER A 126 18.82 -0.90 12.17
C SER A 126 18.60 -1.58 13.51
N LEU A 127 17.46 -2.27 13.63
CA LEU A 127 17.07 -3.03 14.82
C LEU A 127 17.34 -4.53 14.66
N GLY A 128 17.62 -4.97 13.42
CA GLY A 128 17.86 -6.38 13.12
C GLY A 128 17.43 -6.75 11.70
N ALA A 129 17.33 -8.05 11.47
CA ALA A 129 16.83 -8.61 10.21
C ALA A 129 16.17 -9.96 10.48
N VAL A 130 15.18 -10.30 9.65
CA VAL A 130 14.55 -11.64 9.65
C VAL A 130 15.06 -12.40 8.43
N ASP A 131 15.59 -13.59 8.64
CA ASP A 131 16.09 -14.44 7.55
C ASP A 131 14.94 -15.20 6.88
N LEU A 132 14.80 -15.00 5.58
CA LEU A 132 13.83 -15.62 4.69
C LEU A 132 14.53 -16.50 3.63
N SER A 133 15.82 -16.81 3.80
CA SER A 133 16.58 -17.66 2.88
C SER A 133 15.95 -19.04 2.65
N GLY A 134 15.19 -19.56 3.63
CA GLY A 134 14.43 -20.81 3.50
C GLY A 134 13.29 -20.77 2.47
N PHE A 135 12.86 -19.58 2.04
CA PHE A 135 11.80 -19.38 1.04
C PHE A 135 12.34 -19.07 -0.36
N ALA A 136 13.66 -18.96 -0.52
CA ALA A 136 14.30 -18.71 -1.80
C ALA A 136 14.10 -19.88 -2.77
N ASP A 137 14.20 -19.57 -4.07
CA ASP A 137 14.28 -20.57 -5.12
C ASP A 137 15.75 -20.97 -5.40
N ALA A 138 16.00 -21.56 -6.58
CA ALA A 138 17.31 -22.05 -6.96
C ALA A 138 18.39 -20.96 -7.07
N ASP A 139 18.00 -19.72 -7.34
CA ASP A 139 18.94 -18.60 -7.50
C ASP A 139 19.35 -17.98 -6.15
N GLY A 140 18.73 -18.44 -5.06
CA GLY A 140 19.07 -18.11 -3.69
C GLY A 140 18.42 -16.83 -3.18
N LEU A 141 17.47 -16.23 -3.91
CA LEU A 141 16.64 -15.15 -3.42
C LEU A 141 15.15 -15.52 -3.40
N PRO A 142 14.37 -14.93 -2.48
CA PRO A 142 12.92 -15.08 -2.44
C PRO A 142 12.15 -13.99 -3.18
N GLU A 143 12.82 -12.93 -3.68
CA GLU A 143 12.19 -11.74 -4.30
C GLU A 143 11.03 -11.20 -3.46
N VAL A 144 11.30 -10.81 -2.20
CA VAL A 144 10.24 -10.28 -1.34
C VAL A 144 9.78 -8.93 -1.84
N SER A 145 8.54 -8.86 -2.31
CA SER A 145 7.93 -7.67 -2.91
C SER A 145 7.03 -6.95 -1.91
N GLN A 146 5.77 -7.39 -1.78
CA GLN A 146 4.74 -6.74 -0.97
C GLN A 146 4.70 -7.29 0.46
N LEU A 147 4.31 -6.44 1.41
CA LEU A 147 4.16 -6.78 2.82
C LEU A 147 2.74 -6.47 3.30
N ALA A 148 2.25 -7.27 4.25
CA ALA A 148 1.03 -7.03 5.01
C ALA A 148 1.26 -7.30 6.50
N LEU A 149 0.47 -6.65 7.36
CA LEU A 149 0.54 -6.84 8.81
C LEU A 149 -0.86 -7.11 9.34
N TYR A 150 -1.05 -8.22 10.04
CA TYR A 150 -2.32 -8.55 10.68
C TYR A 150 -2.09 -9.24 12.03
N GLY A 151 -2.61 -8.64 13.10
CA GLY A 151 -2.31 -9.06 14.46
C GLY A 151 -0.81 -9.02 14.74
N ASN A 152 -0.24 -10.13 15.22
CA ASN A 152 1.19 -10.25 15.50
C ASN A 152 1.99 -10.85 14.32
N HIS A 153 1.37 -10.98 13.14
CA HIS A 153 2.00 -11.59 11.99
C HIS A 153 2.24 -10.57 10.88
N LEU A 154 3.49 -10.51 10.44
CA LEU A 154 3.86 -9.92 9.16
C LEU A 154 3.83 -11.01 8.08
N PHE A 155 3.27 -10.66 6.94
CA PHE A 155 3.16 -11.50 5.76
C PHE A 155 4.02 -10.89 4.65
N ALA A 156 4.87 -11.71 4.04
CA ALA A 156 5.83 -11.28 3.04
C ALA A 156 5.65 -12.09 1.77
N ALA A 157 5.25 -11.45 0.67
CA ALA A 157 5.08 -12.11 -0.61
C ALA A 157 6.44 -12.36 -1.28
N CYS A 158 6.83 -13.62 -1.38
CA CYS A 158 8.03 -14.08 -2.07
C CYS A 158 7.65 -14.49 -3.50
N GLN A 159 8.09 -13.73 -4.50
CA GLN A 159 7.72 -14.01 -5.89
C GLN A 159 8.38 -15.27 -6.44
N ARG A 160 9.65 -15.54 -6.05
CA ARG A 160 10.46 -16.68 -6.50
C ARG A 160 10.60 -16.72 -8.03
N LEU A 161 11.23 -15.68 -8.58
CA LEU A 161 11.40 -15.50 -10.03
C LEU A 161 12.77 -15.97 -10.49
N ASP A 162 12.82 -16.80 -11.53
CA ASP A 162 14.07 -17.30 -12.10
C ASP A 162 14.77 -16.21 -12.91
N ARG A 163 15.75 -15.54 -12.29
CA ARG A 163 16.55 -14.47 -12.92
C ARG A 163 17.37 -14.93 -14.11
N ASP A 164 17.78 -16.20 -14.11
CA ASP A 164 18.56 -16.80 -15.18
C ASP A 164 17.69 -17.24 -16.37
N ASN A 165 16.36 -17.26 -16.19
CA ASN A 165 15.37 -17.60 -17.21
C ASN A 165 14.38 -16.46 -17.48
N GLY A 166 14.86 -15.20 -17.48
CA GLY A 166 14.06 -14.06 -17.90
C GLY A 166 12.98 -13.65 -16.92
N TRP A 167 13.17 -13.93 -15.62
CA TRP A 167 12.26 -13.57 -14.52
C TRP A 167 10.90 -14.26 -14.61
N VAL A 168 10.85 -15.46 -15.19
CA VAL A 168 9.63 -16.26 -15.14
C VAL A 168 9.40 -16.81 -13.74
N PRO A 169 8.15 -16.94 -13.29
CA PRO A 169 7.88 -17.50 -11.98
C PRO A 169 8.27 -18.98 -11.94
N THR A 170 8.84 -19.42 -10.83
CA THR A 170 9.27 -20.82 -10.66
C THR A 170 8.09 -21.77 -10.40
N ASP A 171 8.26 -22.70 -9.46
CA ASP A 171 7.28 -23.73 -9.12
C ASP A 171 6.07 -23.14 -8.38
N VAL A 172 6.32 -22.25 -7.42
CA VAL A 172 5.30 -21.57 -6.60
C VAL A 172 5.76 -20.18 -6.18
N SER A 173 4.81 -19.28 -5.92
CA SER A 173 5.03 -18.12 -5.05
C SER A 173 4.57 -18.46 -3.63
N VAL A 174 5.21 -17.86 -2.62
CA VAL A 174 4.99 -18.22 -1.21
C VAL A 174 4.82 -16.95 -0.39
N ILE A 175 3.88 -16.95 0.56
CA ILE A 175 3.81 -15.93 1.61
C ILE A 175 4.56 -16.44 2.83
N ALA A 176 5.72 -15.84 3.12
CA ALA A 176 6.42 -16.07 4.38
C ALA A 176 5.69 -15.35 5.52
N VAL A 177 5.59 -16.00 6.68
CA VAL A 177 4.94 -15.45 7.87
C VAL A 177 5.98 -15.22 8.95
N VAL A 178 5.94 -14.06 9.60
CA VAL A 178 6.89 -13.65 10.63
C VAL A 178 6.11 -13.20 11.87
N ASP A 179 6.45 -13.73 13.03
CA ASP A 179 5.97 -13.25 14.32
C ASP A 179 6.74 -11.98 14.69
N VAL A 180 6.06 -10.85 14.79
CA VAL A 180 6.70 -9.53 15.00
C VAL A 180 7.11 -9.28 16.45
N MET A 181 6.67 -10.13 17.39
CA MET A 181 7.05 -10.06 18.80
C MET A 181 8.39 -10.75 19.05
N THR A 182 8.70 -11.78 18.25
CA THR A 182 9.92 -12.59 18.37
C THR A 182 10.91 -12.39 17.22
N ASP A 183 10.49 -11.72 16.14
CA ASP A 183 11.27 -11.55 14.92
C ASP A 183 11.69 -12.88 14.28
N GLN A 184 10.84 -13.90 14.41
CA GLN A 184 11.08 -15.24 13.88
C GLN A 184 10.05 -15.62 12.82
N VAL A 185 10.50 -16.41 11.84
CA VAL A 185 9.61 -17.04 10.87
C VAL A 185 8.66 -18.02 11.57
N VAL A 186 7.40 -17.99 11.16
CA VAL A 186 6.36 -18.90 11.63
C VAL A 186 6.21 -20.04 10.63
N ASP A 187 6.27 -21.27 11.12
CA ASP A 187 5.93 -22.45 10.35
C ASP A 187 4.41 -22.61 10.28
N VAL A 188 3.83 -22.41 9.10
CA VAL A 188 2.38 -22.47 8.91
C VAL A 188 1.84 -23.91 8.79
N ASP A 189 2.72 -24.91 8.65
CA ASP A 189 2.34 -26.33 8.65
C ASP A 189 3.35 -27.20 9.42
N ALA A 190 3.12 -27.31 10.72
CA ALA A 190 3.92 -28.11 11.63
C ALA A 190 3.96 -29.63 11.32
N ASN A 191 3.14 -30.13 10.39
CA ASN A 191 3.17 -31.54 9.97
C ASN A 191 4.17 -31.79 8.84
N THR A 192 4.63 -30.75 8.17
CA THR A 192 5.63 -30.81 7.11
C THR A 192 7.00 -30.46 7.69
N ALA A 193 8.04 -31.20 7.30
CA ALA A 193 9.38 -30.97 7.85
C ALA A 193 9.98 -29.65 7.34
N GLY A 194 10.46 -28.81 8.26
CA GLY A 194 11.02 -27.49 7.96
C GLY A 194 9.96 -26.39 8.05
N VAL A 195 10.39 -25.13 8.00
CA VAL A 195 9.47 -23.98 8.11
C VAL A 195 8.71 -23.82 6.80
N GLN A 196 7.39 -23.98 6.84
CA GLN A 196 6.52 -23.74 5.69
C GLN A 196 5.96 -22.32 5.69
N GLY A 197 5.74 -21.78 4.49
CA GLY A 197 4.96 -20.56 4.26
C GLY A 197 3.62 -20.90 3.61
N ILE A 198 2.78 -19.90 3.38
CA ILE A 198 1.51 -20.09 2.69
C ILE A 198 1.81 -20.21 1.20
N VAL A 199 1.61 -21.39 0.62
CA VAL A 199 1.77 -21.60 -0.81
C VAL A 199 0.60 -20.94 -1.54
N MET A 200 0.91 -20.05 -2.50
CA MET A 200 -0.09 -19.43 -3.37
C MET A 200 -0.53 -20.39 -4.47
N VAL A 201 -1.77 -20.23 -4.94
CA VAL A 201 -2.28 -20.93 -6.12
C VAL A 201 -1.79 -20.23 -7.40
N GLY A 202 -1.91 -18.91 -7.43
CA GLY A 202 -1.30 -18.06 -8.45
C GLY A 202 0.18 -17.85 -8.18
N LYS A 203 0.86 -17.26 -9.16
CA LYS A 203 2.29 -16.91 -9.07
C LYS A 203 2.52 -15.46 -9.48
N ASN A 204 3.67 -14.92 -9.09
CA ASN A 204 4.09 -13.57 -9.44
C ASN A 204 3.05 -12.51 -9.03
N PRO A 205 2.84 -12.32 -7.71
CA PRO A 205 1.94 -11.28 -7.21
C PRO A 205 2.43 -9.89 -7.65
N ALA A 206 1.64 -9.21 -8.47
CA ALA A 206 1.98 -7.93 -9.08
C ALA A 206 1.44 -6.72 -8.29
N GLY A 207 0.27 -6.85 -7.70
CA GLY A 207 -0.37 -5.86 -6.85
C GLY A 207 -0.98 -6.53 -5.62
N ALA A 208 -1.07 -5.78 -4.52
CA ALA A 208 -1.63 -6.31 -3.28
C ALA A 208 -2.35 -5.20 -2.49
N VAL A 209 -3.50 -5.53 -1.92
CA VAL A 209 -4.27 -4.65 -1.03
C VAL A 209 -4.82 -5.48 0.12
N GLN A 210 -4.58 -5.03 1.35
CA GLN A 210 -5.14 -5.66 2.55
C GLN A 210 -6.44 -4.97 2.93
N ARG A 211 -7.44 -5.75 3.37
CA ARG A 211 -8.60 -5.26 4.13
C ARG A 211 -8.85 -6.19 5.29
N GLY A 212 -8.73 -5.68 6.52
CA GLY A 212 -8.84 -6.49 7.73
C GLY A 212 -7.93 -7.72 7.68
N ASN A 213 -8.54 -8.90 7.77
CA ASN A 213 -7.85 -10.19 7.75
C ASN A 213 -7.69 -10.81 6.35
N LYS A 214 -8.02 -10.09 5.28
CA LYS A 214 -7.88 -10.56 3.90
C LYS A 214 -6.80 -9.78 3.18
N TRP A 215 -5.95 -10.48 2.45
CA TRP A 215 -5.00 -9.87 1.54
C TRP A 215 -5.31 -10.29 0.11
N PHE A 216 -5.71 -9.31 -0.70
CA PHE A 216 -6.08 -9.50 -2.09
C PHE A 216 -4.85 -9.26 -2.95
N LEU A 217 -4.43 -10.26 -3.72
CA LEU A 217 -3.29 -10.17 -4.62
C LEU A 217 -3.75 -10.40 -6.05
N SER A 218 -3.26 -9.58 -6.97
CA SER A 218 -3.29 -9.90 -8.39
C SER A 218 -2.08 -10.75 -8.72
N ALA A 219 -2.32 -11.97 -9.16
CA ALA A 219 -1.30 -12.88 -9.66
C ALA A 219 -1.38 -12.93 -11.18
N VAL A 220 -0.30 -12.60 -11.87
CA VAL A 220 -0.23 -12.68 -13.35
C VAL A 220 0.23 -14.04 -13.79
N ASN A 221 1.15 -14.64 -13.04
CA ASN A 221 1.87 -15.84 -13.45
C ASN A 221 2.53 -15.67 -14.83
N THR A 222 1.87 -16.03 -15.94
CA THR A 222 2.41 -15.83 -17.30
C THR A 222 1.59 -14.85 -18.14
N PHE A 223 2.25 -14.03 -18.95
CA PHE A 223 1.56 -12.99 -19.73
C PHE A 223 0.81 -13.53 -20.97
N ASP A 224 1.07 -14.76 -21.40
CA ASP A 224 0.49 -15.37 -22.60
C ASP A 224 -0.58 -16.44 -22.31
N ASP A 225 -0.85 -16.77 -21.04
CA ASP A 225 -1.89 -17.72 -20.62
C ASP A 225 -2.83 -17.13 -19.57
N LEU A 226 -4.01 -16.68 -19.99
CA LEU A 226 -5.02 -16.12 -19.08
C LEU A 226 -5.72 -17.17 -18.17
N THR A 227 -5.27 -18.42 -18.17
CA THR A 227 -5.84 -19.49 -17.35
C THR A 227 -5.07 -19.72 -16.05
N ASP A 228 -3.95 -19.04 -15.85
CA ASP A 228 -3.00 -19.32 -14.77
C ASP A 228 -2.79 -18.18 -13.76
N GLY A 229 -3.45 -17.03 -14.00
CA GLY A 229 -3.50 -15.87 -13.10
C GLY A 229 -4.92 -15.47 -12.66
N GLY A 230 -4.99 -14.46 -11.80
CA GLY A 230 -6.24 -13.90 -11.28
C GLY A 230 -6.07 -13.15 -9.96
N ILE A 231 -7.21 -12.81 -9.35
CA ILE A 231 -7.27 -12.26 -8.00
C ILE A 231 -7.29 -13.44 -7.02
N GLU A 232 -6.22 -13.58 -6.25
CA GLU A 232 -6.09 -14.54 -5.15
C GLU A 232 -6.28 -13.85 -3.80
N VAL A 233 -6.91 -14.55 -2.86
CA VAL A 233 -7.14 -14.04 -1.51
C VAL A 233 -6.37 -14.89 -0.51
N ILE A 234 -5.59 -14.24 0.35
CA ILE A 234 -4.93 -14.86 1.49
C ILE A 234 -5.72 -14.52 2.75
N ASP A 235 -6.15 -15.55 3.47
CA ASP A 235 -6.79 -15.46 4.77
C ASP A 235 -5.70 -15.34 5.84
N LEU A 236 -5.44 -14.10 6.26
CA LEU A 236 -4.38 -13.76 7.21
C LEU A 236 -4.66 -14.28 8.61
N ALA A 237 -5.94 -14.46 8.98
CA ALA A 237 -6.31 -14.99 10.29
C ALA A 237 -6.04 -16.50 10.38
N ASN A 238 -6.27 -17.23 9.30
CA ASN A 238 -6.13 -18.69 9.26
C ASN A 238 -4.85 -19.18 8.57
N LEU A 239 -3.94 -18.26 8.21
CA LEU A 239 -2.64 -18.54 7.59
C LEU A 239 -2.74 -19.47 6.37
N ARG A 240 -3.67 -19.18 5.47
CA ARG A 240 -3.91 -20.01 4.27
C ARG A 240 -4.34 -19.18 3.06
N SER A 241 -4.14 -19.74 1.88
CA SER A 241 -4.76 -19.21 0.66
C SER A 241 -6.22 -19.70 0.55
N ASP A 242 -7.11 -18.79 0.16
CA ASP A 242 -8.47 -19.10 -0.31
C ASP A 242 -8.50 -19.43 -1.83
N GLY A 243 -7.34 -19.34 -2.49
CA GLY A 243 -7.15 -19.57 -3.91
C GLY A 243 -7.52 -18.38 -4.78
N VAL A 244 -7.43 -18.59 -6.10
CA VAL A 244 -7.85 -17.61 -7.11
C VAL A 244 -9.37 -17.53 -7.11
N VAL A 245 -9.90 -16.42 -6.59
CA VAL A 245 -11.35 -16.17 -6.48
C VAL A 245 -11.91 -15.64 -7.79
N LEU A 246 -11.11 -14.93 -8.59
CA LEU A 246 -11.53 -14.43 -9.90
C LEU A 246 -10.38 -14.48 -10.91
N GLY A 247 -10.48 -15.34 -11.93
CA GLY A 247 -9.41 -15.59 -12.89
C GLY A 247 -9.29 -14.56 -14.02
N GLU A 248 -8.12 -14.50 -14.65
CA GLU A 248 -7.82 -13.59 -15.75
C GLU A 248 -8.72 -13.75 -16.98
N MET A 249 -9.15 -14.97 -17.32
CA MET A 249 -10.14 -15.18 -18.38
C MET A 249 -11.46 -14.42 -18.12
N ALA A 250 -11.93 -14.39 -16.87
CA ALA A 250 -13.16 -13.68 -16.51
C ALA A 250 -12.94 -12.16 -16.54
N LEU A 251 -11.74 -11.72 -16.15
CA LEU A 251 -11.33 -10.32 -16.18
C LEU A 251 -10.98 -9.83 -17.59
N GLY A 252 -10.66 -10.73 -18.51
CA GLY A 252 -10.39 -10.48 -19.92
C GLY A 252 -8.96 -9.99 -20.22
N GLY A 253 -7.96 -10.35 -19.41
CA GLY A 253 -6.55 -10.00 -19.63
C GLY A 253 -5.69 -10.14 -18.37
N ASN A 254 -4.40 -9.86 -18.50
CA ASN A 254 -3.43 -9.98 -17.41
C ASN A 254 -3.61 -8.88 -16.37
N LEU A 255 -3.39 -9.17 -15.10
CA LEU A 255 -3.63 -8.21 -14.01
C LEU A 255 -2.40 -7.39 -13.64
N SER A 256 -2.59 -6.26 -12.97
CA SER A 256 -1.50 -5.57 -12.28
C SER A 256 -2.02 -4.91 -11.00
N SER A 257 -2.13 -3.59 -10.90
CA SER A 257 -2.63 -2.97 -9.66
C SER A 257 -4.12 -3.27 -9.44
N LEU A 258 -4.51 -3.44 -8.18
CA LEU A 258 -5.90 -3.51 -7.73
C LEU A 258 -6.14 -2.52 -6.58
N ALA A 259 -7.39 -2.16 -6.38
CA ALA A 259 -7.87 -1.41 -5.22
C ALA A 259 -9.23 -1.94 -4.79
N MET A 260 -9.49 -2.01 -3.49
CA MET A 260 -10.71 -2.59 -2.93
C MET A 260 -11.64 -1.49 -2.40
N VAL A 261 -12.93 -1.57 -2.68
CA VAL A 261 -13.96 -0.66 -2.10
C VAL A 261 -14.72 -1.33 -0.95
N SER A 262 -14.83 -2.65 -0.98
CA SER A 262 -15.32 -3.50 0.11
C SER A 262 -14.53 -4.81 0.13
N ASP A 263 -14.93 -5.78 0.95
CA ASP A 263 -14.32 -7.11 0.97
C ASP A 263 -14.61 -7.95 -0.28
N ASP A 264 -15.63 -7.57 -1.06
CA ASP A 264 -16.06 -8.30 -2.25
C ASP A 264 -15.96 -7.47 -3.52
N GLU A 265 -15.98 -6.15 -3.43
CA GLU A 265 -15.95 -5.26 -4.60
C GLU A 265 -14.64 -4.47 -4.68
N GLY A 266 -14.15 -4.29 -5.91
CA GLY A 266 -12.95 -3.51 -6.16
C GLY A 266 -12.75 -3.16 -7.63
N TYR A 267 -11.58 -2.62 -7.93
CA TYR A 267 -11.11 -2.30 -9.26
C TYR A 267 -9.78 -2.95 -9.51
N VAL A 268 -9.53 -3.37 -10.74
CA VAL A 268 -8.27 -3.95 -11.17
C VAL A 268 -7.86 -3.41 -12.52
N VAL A 269 -6.57 -3.18 -12.68
CA VAL A 269 -5.94 -2.87 -13.96
C VAL A 269 -5.75 -4.17 -14.73
N VAL A 270 -6.32 -4.21 -15.94
CA VAL A 270 -6.24 -5.34 -16.87
C VAL A 270 -5.48 -4.89 -18.12
N LEU A 271 -4.43 -5.60 -18.46
CA LEU A 271 -3.74 -5.48 -19.75
C LEU A 271 -4.48 -6.33 -20.78
N ASP A 272 -5.12 -5.67 -21.75
CA ASP A 272 -5.88 -6.38 -22.79
C ASP A 272 -4.97 -6.93 -23.91
N VAL A 273 -5.58 -7.64 -24.86
CA VAL A 273 -4.90 -8.22 -26.03
C VAL A 273 -4.21 -7.19 -26.93
N ASN A 274 -4.58 -5.91 -26.83
CA ASN A 274 -3.97 -4.81 -27.58
C ASN A 274 -2.88 -4.09 -26.77
N PHE A 275 -2.51 -4.64 -25.60
CA PHE A 275 -1.58 -4.05 -24.64
C PHE A 275 -2.05 -2.69 -24.08
N ALA A 276 -3.37 -2.46 -24.06
CA ALA A 276 -3.96 -1.30 -23.42
C ALA A 276 -4.32 -1.65 -21.96
N ASN A 277 -4.03 -0.73 -21.03
CA ASN A 277 -4.51 -0.89 -19.66
C ASN A 277 -5.96 -0.37 -19.56
N ILE A 278 -6.83 -1.25 -19.11
CA ILE A 278 -8.23 -0.98 -18.81
C ILE A 278 -8.42 -1.15 -17.30
N VAL A 279 -9.10 -0.21 -16.65
CA VAL A 279 -9.49 -0.41 -15.24
C VAL A 279 -10.92 -0.95 -15.21
N LYS A 280 -11.10 -2.15 -14.65
CA LYS A 280 -12.41 -2.81 -14.53
C LYS A 280 -12.84 -2.88 -13.09
N ARG A 281 -14.14 -2.67 -12.84
CA ARG A 281 -14.77 -2.98 -11.55
C ARG A 281 -15.07 -4.47 -11.50
N PHE A 282 -14.92 -5.08 -10.34
CA PHE A 282 -15.31 -6.47 -10.12
C PHE A 282 -16.09 -6.63 -8.81
N ASP A 283 -16.81 -7.74 -8.72
CA ASP A 283 -17.45 -8.26 -7.52
C ASP A 283 -17.11 -9.75 -7.40
N LEU A 284 -16.43 -10.13 -6.32
CA LEU A 284 -15.95 -11.48 -6.03
C LEU A 284 -17.09 -12.42 -5.64
N ALA A 285 -18.10 -11.93 -4.93
CA ALA A 285 -19.24 -12.72 -4.48
C ALA A 285 -20.18 -13.05 -5.66
N MET A 286 -20.42 -12.07 -6.53
CA MET A 286 -21.23 -12.21 -7.73
C MET A 286 -20.46 -12.76 -8.93
N GLN A 287 -19.13 -12.86 -8.83
CA GLN A 287 -18.25 -13.25 -9.94
C GLN A 287 -18.48 -12.40 -11.19
N SER A 288 -18.64 -11.08 -11.00
CA SER A 288 -19.01 -10.14 -12.05
C SER A 288 -17.90 -9.13 -12.33
N VAL A 289 -17.80 -8.71 -13.60
CA VAL A 289 -16.76 -7.78 -14.08
C VAL A 289 -17.38 -6.77 -15.02
N SER A 290 -17.05 -5.49 -14.85
CA SER A 290 -17.52 -4.42 -15.74
C SER A 290 -16.77 -4.40 -17.08
N SER A 291 -17.30 -3.66 -18.07
CA SER A 291 -16.64 -3.46 -19.36
C SER A 291 -15.35 -2.62 -19.28
N GLY A 292 -15.13 -1.92 -18.16
CA GLY A 292 -14.04 -0.98 -17.96
C GLY A 292 -14.50 0.47 -17.81
N LEU A 293 -13.72 1.26 -17.07
CA LEU A 293 -13.94 2.69 -16.88
C LEU A 293 -13.67 3.47 -18.18
N SER A 294 -14.49 4.48 -18.44
CA SER A 294 -14.31 5.39 -19.57
C SER A 294 -13.39 6.56 -19.23
N GLY A 295 -12.68 7.13 -20.22
CA GLY A 295 -11.89 8.35 -20.04
C GLY A 295 -10.40 8.12 -19.70
N LEU A 296 -9.97 6.86 -19.60
CA LEU A 296 -8.57 6.48 -19.57
C LEU A 296 -7.92 6.67 -20.94
N SER A 297 -6.61 6.92 -20.95
CA SER A 297 -5.81 7.07 -22.16
C SER A 297 -5.58 5.73 -22.90
N GLY A 298 -5.77 4.60 -22.21
CA GLY A 298 -5.35 3.27 -22.64
C GLY A 298 -3.85 3.01 -22.46
N GLY A 299 -3.08 4.00 -21.99
CA GLY A 299 -1.67 3.85 -21.63
C GLY A 299 -1.47 3.18 -20.27
N PHE A 300 -0.20 3.06 -19.86
CA PHE A 300 0.15 2.33 -18.64
C PHE A 300 -0.47 2.96 -17.38
N VAL A 301 -1.09 2.11 -16.55
CA VAL A 301 -1.68 2.44 -15.25
C VAL A 301 -0.94 1.66 -14.17
N PRO A 302 0.09 2.24 -13.53
CA PRO A 302 0.92 1.54 -12.55
C PRO A 302 0.25 1.31 -11.20
N SER A 303 -0.73 2.13 -10.81
CA SER A 303 -1.30 2.08 -9.47
C SER A 303 -2.73 2.61 -9.42
N LEU A 304 -3.52 2.00 -8.55
CA LEU A 304 -4.85 2.40 -8.13
C LEU A 304 -4.84 2.70 -6.63
N GLY A 305 -5.71 3.61 -6.18
CA GLY A 305 -5.97 3.83 -4.77
C GLY A 305 -7.43 4.22 -4.54
N VAL A 306 -8.01 3.77 -3.43
CA VAL A 306 -9.37 4.16 -3.02
C VAL A 306 -9.28 4.97 -1.74
N PHE A 307 -9.98 6.11 -1.69
CA PHE A 307 -10.08 6.95 -0.51
C PHE A 307 -11.41 7.73 -0.55
N GLY A 308 -12.14 7.80 0.57
CA GLY A 308 -13.34 8.65 0.70
C GLY A 308 -14.40 8.44 -0.40
N GLY A 309 -14.65 7.18 -0.80
CA GLY A 309 -15.60 6.85 -1.87
C GLY A 309 -15.16 7.28 -3.28
N ARG A 310 -13.86 7.57 -3.46
CA ARG A 310 -13.25 7.87 -4.75
C ARG A 310 -12.21 6.83 -5.12
N LEU A 311 -12.14 6.51 -6.40
CA LEU A 311 -11.03 5.76 -6.99
C LEU A 311 -10.08 6.74 -7.68
N TYR A 312 -8.80 6.65 -7.36
CA TYR A 312 -7.70 7.39 -7.97
C TYR A 312 -6.94 6.45 -8.90
N VAL A 313 -6.92 6.79 -10.18
CA VAL A 313 -6.25 6.03 -11.23
C VAL A 313 -5.04 6.82 -11.71
N LEU A 314 -3.84 6.26 -11.52
CA LEU A 314 -2.61 6.86 -12.03
C LEU A 314 -2.43 6.49 -13.50
N ASP A 315 -2.88 7.34 -14.42
CA ASP A 315 -2.80 7.07 -15.85
C ASP A 315 -1.60 7.84 -16.45
N ARG A 316 -0.66 7.13 -17.08
CA ARG A 316 0.58 7.72 -17.61
C ARG A 316 0.47 8.26 -19.02
N GLY A 317 -0.74 8.33 -19.57
CA GLY A 317 -0.97 8.71 -20.96
C GLY A 317 -0.55 7.62 -21.93
N SER A 318 -1.04 7.72 -23.16
CA SER A 318 -0.72 6.76 -24.21
C SER A 318 0.53 7.17 -24.99
N PHE A 319 1.10 6.26 -25.76
CA PHE A 319 2.23 6.57 -26.63
C PHE A 319 1.93 7.70 -27.63
N VAL A 320 0.68 7.77 -28.12
CA VAL A 320 0.24 8.77 -29.11
C VAL A 320 -0.25 10.08 -28.48
N ASP A 321 -0.59 10.06 -27.19
CA ASP A 321 -1.00 11.23 -26.41
C ASP A 321 -0.41 11.16 -24.99
N PRO A 322 0.91 11.39 -24.85
CA PRO A 322 1.57 11.36 -23.55
C PRO A 322 1.15 12.52 -22.65
N THR A 323 0.59 13.60 -23.20
CA THR A 323 0.09 14.74 -22.41
C THR A 323 -1.24 14.45 -21.71
N SER A 324 -1.88 13.32 -22.03
CA SER A 324 -3.04 12.82 -21.29
C SER A 324 -2.68 12.18 -19.94
N ALA A 325 -1.39 12.14 -19.58
CA ALA A 325 -0.94 11.64 -18.29
C ALA A 325 -1.48 12.48 -17.11
N GLY A 326 -1.77 11.81 -16.00
CA GLY A 326 -2.21 12.44 -14.75
C GLY A 326 -3.14 11.54 -13.94
N VAL A 327 -3.52 12.01 -12.76
CA VAL A 327 -4.46 11.30 -11.89
C VAL A 327 -5.88 11.51 -12.40
N ARG A 328 -6.63 10.42 -12.58
CA ARG A 328 -8.06 10.46 -12.89
C ARG A 328 -8.84 9.99 -11.66
N VAL A 329 -9.87 10.73 -11.29
CA VAL A 329 -10.66 10.47 -10.08
C VAL A 329 -12.05 10.05 -10.50
N TYR A 330 -12.50 8.91 -10.00
CA TYR A 330 -13.81 8.33 -10.28
C TYR A 330 -14.63 8.23 -9.00
N ASP A 331 -15.94 8.32 -9.16
CA ASP A 331 -16.92 8.01 -8.11
C ASP A 331 -17.14 6.50 -8.02
N VAL A 332 -16.92 5.87 -6.87
CA VAL A 332 -17.02 4.40 -6.77
C VAL A 332 -18.46 3.88 -6.81
N LYS A 333 -19.46 4.74 -6.57
CA LYS A 333 -20.87 4.35 -6.61
C LYS A 333 -21.38 4.30 -8.04
N THR A 334 -20.90 5.22 -8.89
CA THR A 334 -21.43 5.44 -10.24
C THR A 334 -20.45 5.12 -11.37
N ASP A 335 -19.19 4.83 -11.05
CA ASP A 335 -18.08 4.67 -12.00
C ASP A 335 -17.82 5.89 -12.89
N ALA A 336 -18.39 7.05 -12.53
CA ALA A 336 -18.27 8.28 -13.31
C ALA A 336 -16.93 8.97 -13.05
N LEU A 337 -16.25 9.42 -14.12
CA LEU A 337 -15.10 10.30 -14.01
C LEU A 337 -15.54 11.66 -13.43
N VAL A 338 -14.99 12.03 -12.28
CA VAL A 338 -15.34 13.27 -11.57
C VAL A 338 -14.27 14.35 -11.66
N ALA A 339 -13.00 13.95 -11.85
CA ALA A 339 -11.90 14.89 -12.05
C ALA A 339 -10.75 14.27 -12.85
N GLY A 340 -9.93 15.14 -13.44
CA GLY A 340 -8.69 14.79 -14.12
C GLY A 340 -8.76 14.76 -15.65
N PRO A 341 -7.62 14.50 -16.32
CA PRO A 341 -6.31 14.19 -15.72
C PRO A 341 -5.76 15.36 -14.90
N ILE A 342 -5.42 15.08 -13.63
CA ILE A 342 -4.78 16.05 -12.73
C ILE A 342 -3.28 15.95 -12.96
N ASN A 343 -2.67 17.06 -13.35
CA ASN A 343 -1.24 17.12 -13.65
C ASN A 343 -0.40 17.00 -12.36
N THR A 344 0.54 16.06 -12.36
CA THR A 344 1.47 15.77 -11.26
C THR A 344 2.93 16.12 -11.59
N GLY A 345 3.16 16.94 -12.62
CA GLY A 345 4.50 17.20 -13.14
C GLY A 345 4.92 16.07 -14.06
N LEU A 346 5.70 15.11 -13.53
CA LEU A 346 6.03 13.87 -14.24
C LEU A 346 4.84 12.88 -14.22
N PRO A 347 4.80 11.89 -15.14
CA PRO A 347 3.78 10.85 -15.14
C PRO A 347 3.74 10.09 -13.80
N PRO A 348 2.54 9.85 -13.23
CA PRO A 348 2.40 9.23 -11.91
C PRO A 348 2.83 7.75 -11.91
N SER A 349 3.36 7.25 -10.80
CA SER A 349 3.86 5.86 -10.65
C SER A 349 3.35 5.14 -9.40
N GLY A 350 3.21 5.82 -8.27
CA GLY A 350 2.66 5.24 -7.04
C GLY A 350 1.84 6.27 -6.28
N ILE A 351 0.91 5.80 -5.45
CA ILE A 351 0.06 6.65 -4.61
C ILE A 351 -0.02 6.06 -3.20
N ALA A 352 0.02 6.92 -2.20
CA ALA A 352 -0.36 6.60 -0.83
C ALA A 352 -1.17 7.75 -0.25
N PHE A 353 -2.13 7.41 0.61
CA PHE A 353 -2.97 8.39 1.28
C PHE A 353 -2.38 8.69 2.66
N VAL A 354 -2.24 9.97 2.98
CA VAL A 354 -2.00 10.40 4.34
C VAL A 354 -3.37 10.59 4.97
N GLY A 355 -3.91 9.49 5.50
CA GLY A 355 -5.21 9.43 6.15
C GLY A 355 -5.25 10.20 7.47
N SER A 356 -6.40 10.17 8.12
CA SER A 356 -6.55 10.69 9.48
C SER A 356 -5.69 9.91 10.46
N VAL A 357 -5.27 10.57 11.54
CA VAL A 357 -4.54 9.88 12.62
C VAL A 357 -5.46 8.94 13.41
N ALA A 358 -6.78 9.11 13.27
CA ALA A 358 -7.81 8.25 13.86
C ALA A 358 -8.15 6.98 13.07
N ASP A 359 -7.58 6.78 11.87
CA ASP A 359 -7.71 5.50 11.14
C ASP A 359 -6.67 4.52 11.71
N PHE A 360 -7.12 3.68 12.64
CA PHE A 360 -6.24 2.76 13.39
C PHE A 360 -6.05 1.43 12.69
N ASN A 361 -6.93 1.11 11.73
CA ASN A 361 -6.90 -0.15 11.01
C ASN A 361 -6.25 -0.02 9.61
N GLY A 362 -6.04 1.21 9.14
CA GLY A 362 -5.33 1.55 7.91
C GLY A 362 -6.15 1.35 6.63
N ASP A 363 -7.47 1.19 6.73
CA ASP A 363 -8.37 1.05 5.58
C ASP A 363 -8.76 2.39 4.93
N CYS A 364 -8.18 3.49 5.42
CA CYS A 364 -8.39 4.86 4.97
C CYS A 364 -9.80 5.40 5.21
N VAL A 365 -10.54 4.79 6.13
CA VAL A 365 -11.84 5.27 6.65
C VAL A 365 -11.72 5.35 8.17
N VAL A 366 -12.34 6.34 8.80
CA VAL A 366 -12.45 6.38 10.27
C VAL A 366 -13.87 5.98 10.63
N ASP A 367 -14.06 4.71 10.98
CA ASP A 367 -15.38 4.12 11.20
C ASP A 367 -15.50 3.39 12.55
N PHE A 368 -16.57 2.60 12.70
CA PHE A 368 -16.84 1.87 13.93
C PHE A 368 -15.73 0.87 14.31
N SER A 369 -15.00 0.32 13.34
CA SER A 369 -13.85 -0.56 13.58
C SER A 369 -12.73 0.20 14.27
N ASP A 370 -12.45 1.43 13.84
CA ASP A 370 -11.49 2.31 14.51
C ASP A 370 -11.97 2.73 15.89
N PHE A 371 -13.29 2.95 16.05
CA PHE A 371 -13.86 3.21 17.36
C PHE A 371 -13.66 2.04 18.32
N LEU A 372 -13.82 0.80 17.85
CA LEU A 372 -13.56 -0.39 18.68
C LEU A 372 -12.09 -0.49 19.07
N ALA A 373 -11.16 -0.19 18.13
CA ALA A 373 -9.73 -0.13 18.41
C ALA A 373 -9.43 0.92 19.49
N PHE A 374 -9.92 2.14 19.29
CA PHE A 374 -9.80 3.25 20.24
C PHE A 374 -10.38 2.93 21.62
N ALA A 375 -11.61 2.42 21.68
CA ALA A 375 -12.30 2.08 22.91
C ALA A 375 -11.57 0.98 23.70
N SER A 376 -10.87 0.08 23.01
CA SER A 376 -10.04 -0.94 23.65
C SER A 376 -8.84 -0.34 24.40
N ALA A 377 -8.38 0.85 24.01
CA ALA A 377 -7.25 1.56 24.60
C ALA A 377 -7.66 2.66 25.59
N PHE A 378 -8.92 3.11 25.56
CA PHE A 378 -9.42 4.22 26.37
C PHE A 378 -9.20 4.03 27.88
N GLY A 379 -8.67 5.07 28.54
CA GLY A 379 -8.38 5.09 29.97
C GLY A 379 -7.12 4.32 30.38
N LYS A 380 -6.33 3.80 29.42
CA LYS A 380 -5.01 3.23 29.66
C LYS A 380 -3.95 4.35 29.58
N ALA A 381 -2.86 4.21 30.34
CA ALA A 381 -1.66 5.03 30.10
C ALA A 381 -1.17 4.75 28.67
N ALA A 382 -0.61 5.75 27.97
CA ALA A 382 -0.15 5.64 26.59
C ALA A 382 1.10 4.75 26.43
N SER A 383 1.00 3.48 26.83
CA SER A 383 1.96 2.45 26.41
C SER A 383 1.86 2.18 24.92
N ASP A 384 0.75 2.58 24.30
CA ASP A 384 0.54 2.55 22.87
C ASP A 384 0.23 3.97 22.37
N ALA A 385 1.27 4.64 21.88
CA ALA A 385 1.21 6.01 21.35
C ALA A 385 0.33 6.12 20.10
N MET A 386 -0.31 5.04 19.64
CA MET A 386 -1.24 5.09 18.52
C MET A 386 -2.59 5.70 18.86
N PHE A 387 -3.07 5.56 20.09
CA PHE A 387 -4.39 6.04 20.49
C PHE A 387 -4.36 7.39 21.23
N ASP A 388 -3.17 7.89 21.56
CA ASP A 388 -2.90 9.22 22.11
C ASP A 388 -2.80 10.23 20.94
N LEU A 389 -3.96 10.62 20.44
CA LEU A 389 -4.13 11.47 19.26
C LEU A 389 -3.76 12.93 19.51
N ASP A 390 -3.83 13.39 20.76
CA ASP A 390 -3.43 14.75 21.14
C ASP A 390 -1.97 14.85 21.64
N GLY A 391 -1.33 13.72 21.88
CA GLY A 391 0.07 13.59 22.30
C GLY A 391 0.32 13.97 23.76
N ASN A 392 -0.70 13.91 24.62
CA ASN A 392 -0.61 14.29 26.04
C ASN A 392 -0.04 13.19 26.95
N GLY A 393 0.20 12.00 26.42
CA GLY A 393 0.74 10.83 27.14
C GLY A 393 -0.31 9.94 27.79
N SER A 394 -1.61 10.13 27.49
CA SER A 394 -2.73 9.32 27.95
C SER A 394 -3.73 9.10 26.82
N VAL A 395 -4.52 8.02 26.87
CA VAL A 395 -5.64 7.82 25.95
C VAL A 395 -6.92 8.19 26.67
N ASP A 396 -7.40 9.41 26.49
CA ASP A 396 -8.51 9.98 27.24
C ASP A 396 -9.51 10.81 26.41
N PHE A 397 -10.30 11.64 27.08
CA PHE A 397 -11.42 12.34 26.45
C PHE A 397 -10.98 13.34 25.37
N PRO A 398 -9.92 14.14 25.56
CA PRO A 398 -9.25 14.86 24.48
C PRO A 398 -9.00 14.04 23.20
N ASP A 399 -8.43 12.83 23.29
CA ASP A 399 -8.21 11.98 22.12
C ASP A 399 -9.51 11.57 21.45
N PHE A 400 -10.54 11.26 22.27
CA PHE A 400 -11.86 10.94 21.75
C PHE A 400 -12.46 12.11 20.95
N LEU A 401 -12.17 13.37 21.31
CA LEU A 401 -12.62 14.53 20.54
C LEU A 401 -11.91 14.62 19.18
N VAL A 402 -10.62 14.27 19.12
CA VAL A 402 -9.87 14.18 17.84
C VAL A 402 -10.46 13.07 16.98
N PHE A 403 -10.65 11.88 17.56
CA PHE A 403 -11.28 10.73 16.89
C PHE A 403 -12.64 11.07 16.29
N VAL A 404 -13.56 11.63 17.09
CA VAL A 404 -14.92 11.99 16.63
C VAL A 404 -14.90 13.10 15.57
N SER A 405 -13.87 13.96 15.55
CA SER A 405 -13.74 14.98 14.50
C SER A 405 -13.41 14.39 13.13
N GLU A 406 -12.83 13.19 13.10
CA GLU A 406 -12.44 12.46 11.89
C GLU A 406 -13.42 11.31 11.56
N PHE A 407 -14.30 10.93 12.50
CA PHE A 407 -15.26 9.84 12.36
C PHE A 407 -16.32 10.11 11.27
N GLU A 408 -16.27 9.33 10.19
CA GLU A 408 -17.30 9.31 9.17
C GLU A 408 -18.42 8.36 9.62
N GLY A 409 -19.44 8.90 10.28
CA GLY A 409 -20.65 8.14 10.61
C GLY A 409 -21.49 7.88 9.35
N GLU A 410 -21.95 6.63 9.18
CA GLU A 410 -22.95 6.27 8.15
C GLU A 410 -24.21 7.15 8.18
#